data_AF-A0AAU7CPW5-F1
#
_entry.id   AF-A0AAU7CPW5-F1
#
_cell.length_a   1.000
_cell.length_b   1.000
_cell.length_c   1.000
_cell.angle_alpha   90.00
_cell.angle_beta   90.00
_cell.angle_gamma   90.00
#
_symmetry.space_group_name_H-M   'P 1'
#
loop_
_entity.id
_entity.type
_entity.pdbx_description
1 polymer ?
#
loop_
_entity_poly.entity_id
_entity_poly.type
_entity_poly.pdbx_seq_one_letter_code
_entity_poly.pdbx_strand_id
1 'polypeptide(L)'
;MAAVFCRNAKDRSAATWKTQLEPFSGLEFAVSNAAKGIGSAVTQLAKGRAIDSSAPALTHGLDVFHTTMEAKRVLARHWRGAEAAWELAEAAAAKVAAAKQQGIDARAAAAAARASWARAIERFDQVQRLESAWDRVHAALDLFTPDGRLNNRAGAASEIAEGVKDLTGPDWSKVRNFLNDPRSLAFLDRMQDRLKTAEPEPQWREALAWRWWLWHRRQKASDSATELVRAVGRHGTLSEPSRAGYARIAVVLEETFRASSAVECMTSVLRMHQSRHRRMTQPMLDLKRLYWNTHPFRSGPRKDVCPYQRLGLRLPSYDFWELLKSDPKELTQKLSTTGNTE
;
A
#
# COMPACT_ATOMS: atom_id res chain seq x y z
N MET A 1 3.61 10.79 -8.60
CA MET A 1 2.31 10.08 -8.64
C MET A 1 1.21 11.10 -8.85
N ALA A 2 0.15 10.72 -9.54
CA ALA A 2 -1.00 11.59 -9.80
C ALA A 2 -2.17 11.21 -8.89
N ALA A 3 -2.87 12.21 -8.39
CA ALA A 3 -4.18 12.01 -7.81
C ALA A 3 -5.23 12.15 -8.91
N VAL A 4 -5.57 11.03 -9.54
CA VAL A 4 -6.31 11.08 -10.79
C VAL A 4 -7.76 11.56 -10.58
N PHE A 5 -8.37 11.29 -9.41
CA PHE A 5 -9.77 11.62 -9.14
C PHE A 5 -10.05 12.17 -7.74
N CYS A 6 -10.66 13.36 -7.69
CA CYS A 6 -11.34 13.93 -6.53
C CYS A 6 -12.78 14.27 -6.91
N ARG A 7 -13.54 13.27 -7.34
CA ARG A 7 -14.93 13.46 -7.75
C ARG A 7 -15.86 12.91 -6.68
N ASN A 8 -16.82 13.72 -6.25
CA ASN A 8 -18.01 13.27 -5.57
C ASN A 8 -18.91 12.60 -6.63
N ALA A 9 -18.55 11.37 -7.01
CA ALA A 9 -19.23 10.66 -8.09
C ALA A 9 -20.70 10.42 -7.71
N LYS A 10 -21.61 10.69 -8.66
CA LYS A 10 -23.07 10.50 -8.48
C LYS A 10 -23.41 9.04 -8.16
N ASP A 11 -22.60 8.11 -8.65
CA ASP A 11 -22.62 6.69 -8.32
C ASP A 11 -21.19 6.11 -8.31
N ARG A 12 -21.09 4.86 -7.86
CA ARG A 12 -19.81 4.11 -7.82
C ARG A 12 -19.75 3.07 -8.95
N SER A 13 -20.44 3.30 -10.06
CA SER A 13 -20.56 2.33 -11.17
C SER A 13 -19.27 2.21 -11.99
N ALA A 14 -19.11 1.08 -12.68
CA ALA A 14 -17.98 0.86 -13.56
C ALA A 14 -17.96 1.84 -14.75
N ALA A 15 -19.12 2.18 -15.31
CA ALA A 15 -19.23 3.12 -16.42
C ALA A 15 -18.70 4.51 -16.03
N THR A 16 -19.12 5.02 -14.87
CA THR A 16 -18.61 6.27 -14.33
C THR A 16 -17.09 6.24 -14.20
N TRP A 17 -16.52 5.19 -13.62
CA TRP A 17 -15.06 5.09 -13.47
C TRP A 17 -14.31 4.91 -14.80
N LYS A 18 -14.88 4.19 -15.76
CA LYS A 18 -14.29 3.97 -17.09
C LYS A 18 -14.12 5.30 -17.83
N THR A 19 -15.20 6.07 -17.98
CA THR A 19 -15.17 7.39 -18.64
C THR A 19 -14.14 8.33 -17.99
N GLN A 20 -13.91 8.18 -16.69
CA GLN A 20 -12.94 8.99 -15.97
C GLN A 20 -11.49 8.54 -16.23
N LEU A 21 -11.24 7.25 -16.38
CA LEU A 21 -9.91 6.67 -16.59
C LEU A 21 -9.44 6.71 -18.05
N GLU A 22 -10.38 6.74 -19.00
CA GLU A 22 -10.15 6.68 -20.45
C GLU A 22 -9.14 7.73 -20.99
N PRO A 23 -9.16 9.01 -20.54
CA PRO A 23 -8.22 10.02 -21.04
C PRO A 23 -6.74 9.79 -20.66
N PHE A 24 -6.45 8.89 -19.72
CA PHE A 24 -5.09 8.64 -19.23
C PHE A 24 -4.41 7.51 -20.01
N SER A 25 -4.05 7.79 -21.27
CA SER A 25 -3.46 6.83 -22.21
C SER A 25 -2.18 6.18 -21.68
N GLY A 26 -1.37 6.91 -20.89
CA GLY A 26 -0.13 6.42 -20.28
C GLY A 26 -0.32 5.65 -18.95
N LEU A 27 -1.55 5.40 -18.50
CA LEU A 27 -1.78 4.69 -17.24
C LEU A 27 -1.46 3.20 -17.38
N GLU A 28 -0.42 2.70 -16.70
CA GLU A 28 -0.03 1.28 -16.80
C GLU A 28 -0.45 0.43 -15.59
N PHE A 29 -0.64 1.08 -14.44
CA PHE A 29 -0.95 0.39 -13.19
C PHE A 29 -1.88 1.23 -12.32
N ALA A 30 -3.03 0.66 -11.98
CA ALA A 30 -3.98 1.24 -11.05
C ALA A 30 -3.88 0.54 -9.68
N VAL A 31 -3.98 1.30 -8.59
CA VAL A 31 -4.05 0.77 -7.22
C VAL A 31 -5.34 1.25 -6.56
N SER A 32 -6.13 0.35 -5.97
CA SER A 32 -7.38 0.74 -5.29
C SER A 32 -7.78 -0.21 -4.16
N ASN A 33 -8.69 0.24 -3.28
CA ASN A 33 -9.15 -0.47 -2.07
C ASN A 33 -10.25 -1.52 -2.35
N ALA A 34 -10.13 -2.28 -3.43
CA ALA A 34 -11.07 -3.32 -3.87
C ALA A 34 -12.49 -2.84 -4.22
N ALA A 35 -12.70 -1.53 -4.43
CA ALA A 35 -13.98 -1.01 -4.90
C ALA A 35 -14.39 -1.62 -6.25
N LYS A 36 -15.51 -2.36 -6.28
CA LYS A 36 -15.99 -3.13 -7.45
C LYS A 36 -16.09 -2.29 -8.74
N GLY A 37 -16.59 -1.06 -8.63
CA GLY A 37 -16.73 -0.15 -9.78
C GLY A 37 -15.39 0.19 -10.44
N ILE A 38 -14.39 0.57 -9.64
CA ILE A 38 -13.04 0.86 -10.14
C ILE A 38 -12.41 -0.39 -10.74
N GLY A 39 -12.50 -1.54 -10.05
CA GLY A 39 -11.93 -2.80 -10.55
C GLY A 39 -12.52 -3.20 -11.91
N SER A 40 -13.83 -3.12 -12.07
CA SER A 40 -14.50 -3.42 -13.34
C SER A 40 -14.09 -2.44 -14.45
N ALA A 41 -14.01 -1.14 -14.15
CA ALA A 41 -13.57 -0.12 -15.10
C ALA A 41 -12.14 -0.36 -15.61
N VAL A 42 -11.20 -0.67 -14.70
CA VAL A 42 -9.81 -0.98 -15.06
C VAL A 42 -9.75 -2.23 -15.94
N THR A 43 -10.48 -3.29 -15.61
CA THR A 43 -10.55 -4.51 -16.44
C THR A 43 -11.11 -4.22 -17.84
N GLN A 44 -12.16 -3.41 -17.94
CA GLN A 44 -12.74 -3.04 -19.25
C GLN A 44 -11.75 -2.22 -20.10
N LEU A 45 -11.03 -1.28 -19.49
CA LEU A 45 -10.01 -0.50 -20.20
C LEU A 45 -8.81 -1.35 -20.62
N ALA A 46 -8.35 -2.25 -19.75
CA ALA A 46 -7.27 -3.18 -20.07
C ALA A 46 -7.63 -4.05 -21.29
N LYS A 47 -8.87 -4.56 -21.35
CA LYS A 47 -9.37 -5.32 -22.53
C LYS A 47 -9.42 -4.47 -23.79
N GLY A 48 -9.87 -3.22 -23.70
CA GLY A 48 -9.89 -2.30 -24.85
C GLY A 48 -8.48 -2.01 -25.38
N ARG A 49 -7.51 -1.80 -24.48
CA ARG A 49 -6.11 -1.55 -24.85
C ARG A 49 -5.40 -2.77 -25.41
N ALA A 50 -5.80 -3.99 -25.05
CA ALA A 50 -5.22 -5.19 -25.63
C ALA A 50 -5.45 -5.32 -27.15
N ILE A 51 -6.41 -4.57 -27.70
CA ILE A 51 -6.68 -4.49 -29.14
C ILE A 51 -5.68 -3.53 -29.83
N ASP A 52 -5.22 -2.50 -29.12
CA ASP A 52 -4.27 -1.51 -29.63
C ASP A 52 -2.86 -1.84 -29.14
N SER A 53 -2.04 -2.41 -30.03
CA SER A 53 -0.65 -2.77 -29.72
C SER A 53 0.25 -1.60 -29.30
N SER A 54 -0.15 -0.34 -29.58
CA SER A 54 0.60 0.85 -29.19
C SER A 54 0.26 1.35 -27.78
N ALA A 55 -0.87 0.90 -27.21
CA ALA A 55 -1.30 1.28 -25.88
C ALA A 55 -0.55 0.47 -24.80
N PRO A 56 -0.07 1.10 -23.72
CA PRO A 56 0.60 0.37 -22.67
C PRO A 56 -0.38 -0.54 -21.92
N ALA A 57 0.09 -1.74 -21.57
CA ALA A 57 -0.67 -2.70 -20.80
C ALA A 57 -1.10 -2.10 -19.45
N LEU A 58 -2.41 -2.19 -19.16
CA LEU A 58 -3.00 -1.70 -17.91
C LEU A 58 -3.26 -2.86 -16.96
N THR A 59 -2.66 -2.81 -15.78
CA THR A 59 -2.83 -3.81 -14.72
C THR A 59 -3.42 -3.20 -13.45
N HIS A 60 -4.01 -4.04 -12.58
CA HIS A 60 -4.69 -3.61 -11.36
C HIS A 60 -4.08 -4.28 -10.12
N GLY A 61 -3.62 -3.48 -9.16
CA GLY A 61 -3.24 -3.92 -7.83
C GLY A 61 -4.26 -3.52 -6.76
N LEU A 62 -4.38 -4.35 -5.71
CA LEU A 62 -5.04 -3.91 -4.49
C LEU A 62 -4.12 -3.02 -3.66
N ASP A 63 -4.74 -2.09 -2.94
CA ASP A 63 -4.04 -1.21 -2.03
C ASP A 63 -3.65 -1.96 -0.74
N VAL A 64 -2.37 -2.31 -0.63
CA VAL A 64 -1.81 -3.02 0.52
C VAL A 64 -2.01 -2.23 1.82
N PHE A 65 -1.99 -0.89 1.79
CA PHE A 65 -2.20 -0.10 3.01
C PHE A 65 -3.59 -0.32 3.59
N HIS A 66 -4.63 -0.41 2.76
CA HIS A 66 -5.99 -0.68 3.24
C HIS A 66 -6.10 -2.08 3.85
N THR A 67 -5.42 -3.08 3.27
CA THR A 67 -5.32 -4.43 3.84
C THR A 67 -4.63 -4.39 5.21
N THR A 68 -3.52 -3.67 5.33
CA THR A 68 -2.79 -3.48 6.60
C THR A 68 -3.64 -2.76 7.65
N MET A 69 -4.35 -1.70 7.27
CA MET A 69 -5.22 -0.97 8.21
C MET A 69 -6.40 -1.81 8.69
N GLU A 70 -6.97 -2.63 7.81
CA GLU A 70 -8.02 -3.58 8.18
C GLU A 70 -7.50 -4.63 9.17
N ALA A 71 -6.32 -5.19 8.93
CA ALA A 71 -5.69 -6.14 9.86
C ALA A 71 -5.37 -5.51 11.22
N LYS A 72 -4.79 -4.30 11.24
CA LYS A 72 -4.52 -3.55 12.48
C LYS A 72 -5.80 -3.26 13.27
N ARG A 73 -6.91 -2.94 12.59
CA ARG A 73 -8.22 -2.74 13.23
C ARG A 73 -8.70 -4.01 13.95
N VAL A 74 -8.52 -5.17 13.32
CA VAL A 74 -8.88 -6.48 13.89
C VAL A 74 -7.96 -6.83 15.07
N LEU A 75 -6.64 -6.73 14.90
CA LEU A 75 -5.66 -6.97 15.98
C LEU A 75 -5.92 -6.09 17.20
N ALA A 76 -6.18 -4.79 17.01
CA ALA A 76 -6.49 -3.88 18.11
C ALA A 76 -7.75 -4.30 18.88
N ARG A 77 -8.71 -4.97 18.23
CA ARG A 77 -9.89 -5.52 18.92
C ARG A 77 -9.52 -6.74 19.78
N HIS A 78 -8.69 -7.64 19.28
CA HIS A 78 -8.21 -8.78 20.04
C HIS A 78 -7.37 -8.34 21.24
N TRP A 79 -6.46 -7.37 21.06
CA TRP A 79 -5.67 -6.77 22.12
C TRP A 79 -6.54 -6.17 23.23
N ARG A 80 -7.51 -5.31 22.87
CA ARG A 80 -8.47 -4.77 23.87
C ARG A 80 -9.23 -5.87 24.62
N GLY A 81 -9.53 -6.99 23.96
CA GLY A 81 -10.17 -8.14 24.60
C GLY A 81 -9.25 -8.87 25.58
N ALA A 82 -7.96 -9.02 25.25
CA ALA A 82 -6.96 -9.59 26.13
C ALA A 82 -6.69 -8.68 27.34
N GLU A 83 -6.53 -7.37 27.12
CA GLU A 83 -6.40 -6.35 28.18
C GLU A 83 -7.59 -6.38 29.13
N ALA A 84 -8.82 -6.38 28.62
CA ALA A 84 -10.02 -6.45 29.46
C ALA A 84 -10.10 -7.77 30.28
N ALA A 85 -9.65 -8.89 29.72
CA ALA A 85 -9.59 -10.16 30.45
C ALA A 85 -8.52 -10.12 31.56
N TRP A 86 -7.40 -9.43 31.32
CA TRP A 86 -6.34 -9.22 32.29
C TRP A 86 -6.82 -8.39 33.48
N GLU A 87 -7.46 -7.24 33.22
CA GLU A 87 -8.06 -6.39 34.25
C GLU A 87 -9.08 -7.15 35.13
N LEU A 88 -9.90 -8.02 34.52
CA LEU A 88 -10.83 -8.88 35.27
C LEU A 88 -10.10 -9.91 36.15
N ALA A 89 -8.95 -10.41 35.71
CA ALA A 89 -8.14 -11.35 36.48
C ALA A 89 -7.46 -10.66 37.68
N GLU A 90 -6.92 -9.46 37.48
CA GLU A 90 -6.35 -8.63 38.55
C GLU A 90 -7.41 -8.24 39.58
N ALA A 91 -8.59 -7.79 39.14
CA ALA A 91 -9.70 -7.48 40.03
C ALA A 91 -10.17 -8.72 40.82
N ALA A 92 -10.19 -9.90 40.20
CA ALA A 92 -10.52 -11.15 40.90
C ALA A 92 -9.44 -11.53 41.94
N ALA A 93 -8.16 -11.33 41.63
CA ALA A 93 -7.06 -11.54 42.57
C ALA A 93 -7.12 -10.58 43.76
N ALA A 94 -7.47 -9.30 43.52
CA ALA A 94 -7.67 -8.32 44.58
C ALA A 94 -8.79 -8.73 45.56
N LYS A 95 -9.89 -9.32 45.07
CA LYS A 95 -10.96 -9.88 45.92
C LYS A 95 -10.47 -11.02 46.82
N VAL A 96 -9.56 -11.86 46.33
CA VAL A 96 -8.93 -12.93 47.13
C VAL A 96 -8.08 -12.32 48.24
N ALA A 97 -7.27 -11.31 47.92
CA ALA A 97 -6.44 -10.62 48.89
C ALA A 97 -7.29 -9.94 49.98
N ALA A 98 -8.36 -9.26 49.60
CA ALA A 98 -9.29 -8.63 50.54
C ALA A 98 -9.97 -9.65 51.46
N ALA A 99 -10.47 -10.77 50.92
CA ALA A 99 -11.09 -11.82 51.73
C ALA A 99 -10.10 -12.41 52.77
N LYS A 100 -8.85 -12.65 52.36
CA LYS A 100 -7.78 -13.11 53.27
C LYS A 100 -7.46 -12.10 54.37
N GLN A 101 -7.39 -10.81 54.04
CA GLN A 101 -7.14 -9.74 55.01
C GLN A 101 -8.27 -9.63 56.04
N GLN A 102 -9.52 -9.90 55.64
CA GLN A 102 -10.69 -9.88 56.51
C GLN A 102 -10.90 -11.18 57.30
N GLY A 103 -10.04 -12.19 57.12
CA GLY A 103 -10.19 -13.51 57.75
C GLY A 103 -11.38 -14.33 57.23
N ILE A 104 -11.92 -13.98 56.05
CA ILE A 104 -13.06 -14.66 55.40
C ILE A 104 -12.53 -15.83 54.56
N ASP A 105 -13.32 -16.91 54.45
CA ASP A 105 -13.00 -18.03 53.55
C ASP A 105 -12.86 -17.55 52.10
N ALA A 106 -11.63 -17.61 51.58
CA ALA A 106 -11.29 -17.14 50.25
C ALA A 106 -11.32 -18.25 49.17
N ARG A 107 -11.73 -19.48 49.47
CA ARG A 107 -11.63 -20.63 48.53
C ARG A 107 -12.42 -20.41 47.24
N ALA A 108 -13.66 -19.95 47.33
CA ALA A 108 -14.49 -19.66 46.15
C ALA A 108 -13.93 -18.50 45.32
N ALA A 109 -13.50 -17.41 45.98
CA ALA A 109 -12.86 -16.28 45.32
C ALA A 109 -11.55 -16.71 44.62
N ALA A 110 -10.77 -17.59 45.24
CA ALA A 110 -9.52 -18.11 44.69
C ALA A 110 -9.76 -19.03 43.48
N ALA A 111 -10.85 -19.81 43.47
CA ALA A 111 -11.26 -20.57 42.29
C ALA A 111 -11.66 -19.63 41.13
N ALA A 112 -12.45 -18.60 41.42
CA ALA A 112 -12.84 -17.60 40.41
C ALA A 112 -11.62 -16.83 39.85
N ALA A 113 -10.69 -16.40 40.70
CA ALA A 113 -9.47 -15.73 40.28
C ALA A 113 -8.60 -16.62 39.38
N ARG A 114 -8.44 -17.90 39.72
CA ARG A 114 -7.73 -18.87 38.86
C ARG A 114 -8.38 -19.02 37.48
N ALA A 115 -9.70 -19.11 37.43
CA ALA A 115 -10.43 -19.19 36.16
C ALA A 115 -10.28 -17.91 35.31
N SER A 116 -10.32 -16.73 35.94
CA SER A 116 -10.07 -15.45 35.26
C SER A 116 -8.64 -15.35 34.71
N TRP A 117 -7.64 -15.77 35.49
CA TRP A 117 -6.25 -15.81 35.04
C TRP A 117 -6.04 -16.76 33.86
N ALA A 118 -6.62 -17.98 33.93
CA ALA A 118 -6.55 -18.93 32.82
C ALA A 118 -7.12 -18.33 31.53
N ARG A 119 -8.26 -17.62 31.62
CA ARG A 119 -8.86 -16.93 30.48
C ARG A 119 -8.00 -15.77 29.97
N ALA A 120 -7.40 -14.98 30.86
CA ALA A 120 -6.52 -13.87 30.47
C ALA A 120 -5.29 -14.38 29.70
N ILE A 121 -4.64 -15.44 30.21
CA ILE A 121 -3.50 -16.09 29.55
C ILE A 121 -3.91 -16.63 28.18
N GLU A 122 -5.00 -17.37 28.08
CA GLU A 122 -5.49 -17.92 26.80
C GLU A 122 -5.74 -16.82 25.75
N ARG A 123 -6.33 -15.69 26.16
CA ARG A 123 -6.57 -14.55 25.28
C ARG A 123 -5.30 -13.86 24.85
N PHE A 124 -4.32 -13.75 25.74
CA PHE A 124 -3.01 -13.19 25.46
C PHE A 124 -2.24 -14.06 24.46
N ASP A 125 -2.17 -15.38 24.70
CA ASP A 125 -1.57 -16.35 23.77
C ASP A 125 -2.26 -16.32 22.40
N GLN A 126 -3.60 -16.18 22.39
CA GLN A 126 -4.36 -16.05 21.16
C GLN A 126 -3.96 -14.80 20.37
N VAL A 127 -3.88 -13.62 21.00
CA VAL A 127 -3.53 -12.39 20.27
C VAL A 127 -2.07 -12.40 19.81
N GLN A 128 -1.14 -12.97 20.58
CA GLN A 128 0.25 -13.12 20.15
C GLN A 128 0.39 -14.02 18.91
N ARG A 129 -0.35 -15.13 18.86
CA ARG A 129 -0.39 -15.99 17.66
C ARG A 129 -0.94 -15.24 16.45
N LEU A 130 -2.03 -14.50 16.62
CA LEU A 130 -2.64 -13.69 15.55
C LEU A 130 -1.69 -12.60 15.05
N GLU A 131 -0.98 -11.92 15.94
CA GLU A 131 -0.01 -10.89 15.61
C GLU A 131 1.19 -11.48 14.87
N SER A 132 1.75 -12.59 15.35
CA SER A 132 2.85 -13.29 14.68
C SER A 132 2.45 -13.77 13.28
N ALA A 133 1.24 -14.32 13.14
CA ALA A 133 0.70 -14.72 11.85
C ALA A 133 0.53 -13.52 10.90
N TRP A 134 0.04 -12.40 11.41
CA TRP A 134 -0.08 -11.17 10.64
C TRP A 134 1.28 -10.60 10.24
N ASP A 135 2.28 -10.60 11.12
CA ASP A 135 3.63 -10.12 10.81
C ASP A 135 4.27 -10.92 9.68
N ARG A 136 4.10 -12.25 9.71
CA ARG A 136 4.53 -13.14 8.62
C ARG A 136 3.85 -12.80 7.30
N VAL A 137 2.52 -12.67 7.30
CA VAL A 137 1.72 -12.30 6.12
C VAL A 137 2.10 -10.91 5.60
N HIS A 138 2.30 -9.95 6.49
CA HIS A 138 2.63 -8.57 6.14
C HIS A 138 4.04 -8.47 5.53
N ALA A 139 5.00 -9.24 6.04
CA ALA A 139 6.33 -9.35 5.45
C ALA A 139 6.27 -9.92 4.01
N ALA A 140 5.35 -10.84 3.72
CA ALA A 140 5.14 -11.37 2.37
C ALA A 140 4.63 -10.32 1.37
N LEU A 141 4.08 -9.20 1.85
CA LEU A 141 3.65 -8.06 1.02
C LEU A 141 4.78 -7.03 0.77
N ASP A 142 6.01 -7.27 1.24
CA ASP A 142 7.18 -6.43 0.95
C ASP A 142 7.85 -6.74 -0.39
N LEU A 143 8.63 -5.78 -0.90
CA LEU A 143 9.44 -5.95 -2.13
C LEU A 143 10.60 -6.93 -1.93
N PHE A 144 11.03 -7.09 -0.68
CA PHE A 144 12.11 -7.96 -0.27
C PHE A 144 11.62 -8.86 0.85
N THR A 145 12.10 -10.09 0.84
CA THR A 145 11.96 -11.02 1.96
C THR A 145 12.78 -10.55 3.17
N PRO A 146 12.54 -11.07 4.39
CA PRO A 146 13.26 -10.66 5.59
C PRO A 146 14.79 -10.82 5.52
N ASP A 147 15.29 -11.78 4.74
CA ASP A 147 16.71 -12.06 4.49
C ASP A 147 17.32 -11.17 3.38
N GLY A 148 16.53 -10.28 2.77
CA GLY A 148 17.01 -9.29 1.81
C GLY A 148 17.02 -9.76 0.35
N ARG A 149 16.37 -10.88 0.04
CA ARG A 149 16.18 -11.34 -1.34
C ARG A 149 14.97 -10.62 -1.97
N LEU A 150 15.00 -10.46 -3.29
CA LEU A 150 13.85 -9.93 -4.01
C LEU A 150 12.65 -10.87 -3.83
N ASN A 151 11.53 -10.30 -3.42
CA ASN A 151 10.30 -11.06 -3.26
C ASN A 151 9.64 -11.29 -4.63
N ASN A 152 8.85 -12.36 -4.75
CA ASN A 152 8.12 -12.72 -5.96
C ASN A 152 6.73 -13.27 -5.61
N ARG A 153 5.84 -13.33 -6.60
CA ARG A 153 4.46 -13.78 -6.40
C ARG A 153 4.37 -15.16 -5.77
N ALA A 154 5.15 -16.13 -6.23
CA ALA A 154 5.06 -17.51 -5.76
C ALA A 154 5.44 -17.62 -4.28
N GLY A 155 6.58 -17.04 -3.89
CA GLY A 155 7.04 -16.98 -2.51
C GLY A 155 6.05 -16.24 -1.61
N ALA A 156 5.64 -15.04 -2.02
CA ALA A 156 4.67 -14.25 -1.27
C ALA A 156 3.32 -14.97 -1.09
N ALA A 157 2.80 -15.61 -2.15
CA ALA A 157 1.56 -16.38 -2.07
C ALA A 157 1.67 -17.58 -1.12
N SER A 158 2.81 -18.28 -1.12
CA SER A 158 3.06 -19.39 -0.20
C SER A 158 3.09 -18.91 1.25
N GLU A 159 3.82 -17.83 1.55
CA GLU A 159 3.89 -17.27 2.91
C GLU A 159 2.52 -16.75 3.39
N ILE A 160 1.76 -16.13 2.49
CA ILE A 160 0.38 -15.70 2.79
C ILE A 160 -0.51 -16.91 3.07
N ALA A 161 -0.46 -17.95 2.23
CA ALA A 161 -1.29 -19.13 2.40
C ALA A 161 -1.01 -19.84 3.73
N GLU A 162 0.25 -19.91 4.15
CA GLU A 162 0.62 -20.46 5.46
C GLU A 162 0.15 -19.55 6.60
N GLY A 163 0.48 -18.25 6.58
CA GLY A 163 0.12 -17.35 7.67
C GLY A 163 -1.39 -17.13 7.84
N VAL A 164 -2.17 -17.21 6.76
CA VAL A 164 -3.63 -17.10 6.80
C VAL A 164 -4.30 -18.23 7.59
N LYS A 165 -3.66 -19.40 7.74
CA LYS A 165 -4.19 -20.52 8.54
C LYS A 165 -4.40 -20.12 10.01
N ASP A 166 -3.52 -19.28 10.54
CA ASP A 166 -3.54 -18.83 11.92
C ASP A 166 -4.42 -17.58 12.13
N LEU A 167 -4.72 -16.83 11.07
CA LEU A 167 -5.64 -15.68 11.07
C LEU A 167 -7.11 -16.15 11.12
N THR A 168 -7.48 -16.79 12.23
CA THR A 168 -8.74 -17.50 12.44
C THR A 168 -9.89 -16.58 12.91
N GLY A 169 -11.13 -17.02 12.69
CA GLY A 169 -12.33 -16.31 13.14
C GLY A 169 -12.97 -15.39 12.10
N PRO A 170 -14.21 -14.94 12.35
CA PRO A 170 -15.00 -14.17 11.38
C PRO A 170 -14.46 -12.75 11.15
N ASP A 171 -13.85 -12.14 12.17
CA ASP A 171 -13.30 -10.77 12.09
C ASP A 171 -12.20 -10.63 11.03
N TRP A 172 -11.45 -11.71 10.78
CA TRP A 172 -10.38 -11.75 9.79
C TRP A 172 -10.85 -12.01 8.35
N SER A 173 -12.14 -12.33 8.13
CA SER A 173 -12.64 -12.75 6.82
C SER A 173 -12.36 -11.72 5.72
N LYS A 174 -12.51 -10.44 6.04
CA LYS A 174 -12.23 -9.35 5.08
C LYS A 174 -10.75 -9.27 4.71
N VAL A 175 -9.85 -9.42 5.68
CA VAL A 175 -8.40 -9.43 5.46
C VAL A 175 -8.02 -10.64 4.62
N ARG A 176 -8.50 -11.84 4.96
CA ARG A 176 -8.26 -13.06 4.17
C ARG A 176 -8.74 -12.92 2.72
N ASN A 177 -9.92 -12.32 2.51
CA ASN A 177 -10.43 -12.07 1.17
C ASN A 177 -9.54 -11.13 0.35
N PHE A 178 -8.96 -10.09 0.97
CA PHE A 178 -7.97 -9.25 0.29
C PHE A 178 -6.69 -10.01 -0.01
N LEU A 179 -6.15 -10.75 0.96
CA LEU A 179 -4.90 -11.50 0.78
C LEU A 179 -4.99 -12.59 -0.30
N ASN A 180 -6.14 -13.25 -0.40
CA ASN A 180 -6.40 -14.28 -1.42
C ASN A 180 -6.74 -13.71 -2.80
N ASP A 181 -6.96 -12.39 -2.92
CA ASP A 181 -7.19 -11.76 -4.21
C ASP A 181 -5.87 -11.68 -5.00
N PRO A 182 -5.79 -12.23 -6.23
CA PRO A 182 -4.55 -12.22 -7.01
C PRO A 182 -3.97 -10.82 -7.25
N ARG A 183 -4.80 -9.78 -7.19
CA ARG A 183 -4.39 -8.38 -7.35
C ARG A 183 -3.59 -7.86 -6.17
N SER A 184 -3.64 -8.50 -5.00
CA SER A 184 -2.83 -8.13 -3.84
C SER A 184 -1.32 -8.30 -4.08
N LEU A 185 -0.94 -9.16 -5.03
CA LEU A 185 0.46 -9.40 -5.39
C LEU A 185 0.83 -8.89 -6.79
N ALA A 186 -0.07 -8.19 -7.50
CA ALA A 186 0.17 -7.72 -8.87
C ALA A 186 1.34 -6.72 -8.97
N PHE A 187 1.65 -6.00 -7.88
CA PHE A 187 2.81 -5.13 -7.82
C PHE A 187 4.13 -5.91 -7.89
N LEU A 188 4.17 -7.15 -7.38
CA LEU A 188 5.37 -8.00 -7.45
C LEU A 188 5.65 -8.45 -8.87
N ASP A 189 4.62 -8.85 -9.63
CA ASP A 189 4.78 -9.22 -11.04
C ASP A 189 5.31 -8.03 -11.83
N ARG A 190 4.66 -6.87 -11.68
CA ARG A 190 5.06 -5.63 -12.35
C ARG A 190 6.49 -5.24 -11.99
N MET A 191 6.88 -5.37 -10.73
CA MET A 191 8.26 -5.12 -10.29
C MET A 191 9.22 -6.08 -10.99
N GLN A 192 8.95 -7.39 -10.91
CA GLN A 192 9.81 -8.43 -11.47
C GLN A 192 10.00 -8.26 -12.97
N ASP A 193 8.95 -7.95 -13.72
CA ASP A 193 9.04 -7.74 -15.17
C ASP A 193 9.85 -6.48 -15.51
N ARG A 194 9.65 -5.38 -14.76
CA ARG A 194 10.46 -4.16 -14.95
C ARG A 194 11.92 -4.36 -14.56
N LEU A 195 12.21 -5.14 -13.52
CA LEU A 195 13.58 -5.47 -13.13
C LEU A 195 14.26 -6.34 -14.19
N LYS A 196 13.53 -7.26 -14.83
CA LYS A 196 14.04 -8.05 -15.96
C LYS A 196 14.45 -7.18 -17.14
N THR A 197 13.64 -6.20 -17.49
CA THR A 197 13.98 -5.24 -18.56
C THR A 197 15.14 -4.32 -18.16
N ALA A 198 15.18 -3.87 -16.89
CA ALA A 198 16.21 -2.96 -16.40
C ALA A 198 17.60 -3.61 -16.31
N GLU A 199 17.66 -4.88 -15.92
CA GLU A 199 18.88 -5.67 -15.89
C GLU A 199 18.56 -7.12 -16.29
N PRO A 200 18.81 -7.54 -17.54
CA PRO A 200 18.47 -8.87 -18.02
C PRO A 200 19.23 -9.99 -17.32
N GLU A 201 20.46 -9.73 -16.86
CA GLU A 201 21.30 -10.75 -16.25
C GLU A 201 20.88 -11.02 -14.79
N PRO A 202 20.39 -12.23 -14.44
CA PRO A 202 19.79 -12.49 -13.13
C PRO A 202 20.75 -12.27 -11.96
N GLN A 203 22.01 -12.69 -12.08
CA GLN A 203 22.99 -12.58 -11.00
C GLN A 203 23.30 -11.12 -10.65
N TRP A 204 23.42 -10.28 -11.69
CA TRP A 204 23.63 -8.84 -11.51
C TRP A 204 22.38 -8.16 -10.94
N ARG A 205 21.20 -8.51 -11.44
CA ARG A 205 19.92 -7.99 -10.92
C ARG A 205 19.78 -8.27 -9.43
N GLU A 206 20.05 -9.49 -8.99
CA GLU A 206 19.98 -9.88 -7.58
C GLU A 206 21.00 -9.13 -6.72
N ALA A 207 22.26 -9.05 -7.15
CA ALA A 207 23.31 -8.34 -6.42
C ALA A 207 23.03 -6.84 -6.27
N LEU A 208 22.56 -6.18 -7.33
CA LEU A 208 22.26 -4.76 -7.34
C LEU A 208 21.00 -4.43 -6.52
N ALA A 209 19.97 -5.29 -6.58
CA ALA A 209 18.79 -5.16 -5.75
C ALA A 209 19.10 -5.38 -4.27
N TRP A 210 19.93 -6.38 -3.94
CA TRP A 210 20.40 -6.60 -2.57
C TRP A 210 21.18 -5.39 -2.04
N ARG A 211 22.05 -4.80 -2.86
CA ARG A 211 22.73 -3.55 -2.50
C ARG A 211 21.74 -2.43 -2.23
N TRP A 212 20.73 -2.25 -3.07
CA TRP A 212 19.67 -1.25 -2.83
C TRP A 212 18.97 -1.50 -1.49
N TRP A 213 18.63 -2.77 -1.20
CA TRP A 213 18.02 -3.16 0.07
C TRP A 213 18.89 -2.79 1.27
N LEU A 214 20.20 -3.04 1.22
CA LEU A 214 21.12 -2.69 2.30
C LEU A 214 21.18 -1.19 2.62
N TRP A 215 21.00 -0.33 1.61
CA TRP A 215 20.98 1.12 1.79
C TRP A 215 19.66 1.62 2.41
N HIS A 216 18.56 0.94 2.11
CA HIS A 216 17.22 1.40 2.46
C HIS A 216 16.62 0.68 3.68
N ARG A 217 17.19 -0.46 4.09
CA ARG A 217 16.80 -1.18 5.30
C ARG A 217 17.86 -1.04 6.38
N ARG A 218 17.47 -0.39 7.49
CA ARG A 218 18.30 -0.22 8.69
C ARG A 218 18.21 -1.43 9.63
N GLN A 219 18.26 -2.65 9.10
CA GLN A 219 18.31 -3.83 9.96
C GLN A 219 19.72 -4.00 10.51
N LYS A 220 19.83 -4.02 11.85
CA LYS A 220 21.06 -4.36 12.56
C LYS A 220 21.36 -5.85 12.30
N ALA A 221 22.57 -6.19 11.87
CA ALA A 221 22.93 -7.59 11.73
C ALA A 221 23.06 -8.24 13.11
N SER A 222 22.83 -9.56 13.10
CA SER A 222 22.96 -10.45 14.26
C SER A 222 24.40 -10.55 14.77
N ASP A 223 25.38 -10.38 13.89
CA ASP A 223 26.78 -10.67 14.15
C ASP A 223 27.73 -9.81 13.28
N SER A 224 28.99 -9.74 13.71
CA SER A 224 30.02 -8.90 13.09
C SER A 224 30.42 -9.36 11.68
N ALA A 225 30.38 -10.67 11.40
CA ALA A 225 30.74 -11.19 10.08
C ALA A 225 29.68 -10.78 9.04
N THR A 226 28.40 -10.90 9.39
CA THR A 226 27.29 -10.42 8.59
C THR A 226 27.37 -8.90 8.38
N GLU A 227 27.68 -8.11 9.41
CA GLU A 227 27.90 -6.66 9.22
C GLU A 227 29.04 -6.35 8.25
N LEU A 228 30.15 -7.09 8.30
CA LEU A 228 31.28 -6.89 7.39
C LEU A 228 30.86 -7.15 5.93
N VAL A 229 30.19 -8.28 5.65
CA VAL A 229 29.68 -8.59 4.32
C VAL A 229 28.70 -7.52 3.83
N ARG A 230 27.79 -7.07 4.70
CA ARG A 230 26.84 -5.99 4.39
C ARG A 230 27.54 -4.65 4.15
N ALA A 231 28.60 -4.34 4.90
CA ALA A 231 29.39 -3.12 4.70
C ALA A 231 30.08 -3.13 3.33
N VAL A 232 30.66 -4.26 2.92
CA VAL A 232 31.22 -4.42 1.56
C VAL A 232 30.12 -4.26 0.50
N GLY A 233 28.96 -4.88 0.70
CA GLY A 233 27.81 -4.72 -0.20
C GLY A 233 27.33 -3.28 -0.34
N ARG A 234 27.31 -2.50 0.75
CA ARG A 234 26.89 -1.08 0.78
C ARG A 234 27.92 -0.14 0.17
N HIS A 235 29.18 -0.27 0.60
CA HIS A 235 30.23 0.72 0.38
C HIS A 235 31.26 0.32 -0.66
N GLY A 236 31.27 -0.94 -1.11
CA GLY A 236 32.18 -1.42 -2.14
C GLY A 236 32.05 -0.59 -3.42
N THR A 237 33.17 -0.28 -4.07
CA THR A 237 33.19 0.52 -5.29
C THR A 237 32.54 -0.25 -6.44
N LEU A 238 31.61 0.40 -7.14
CA LEU A 238 31.01 -0.13 -8.35
C LEU A 238 31.80 0.33 -9.58
N SER A 239 32.00 -0.59 -10.52
CA SER A 239 32.41 -0.22 -11.88
C SER A 239 31.34 0.67 -12.53
N GLU A 240 31.68 1.40 -13.57
CA GLU A 240 30.72 2.28 -14.25
C GLU A 240 29.51 1.54 -14.82
N PRO A 241 29.67 0.37 -15.49
CA PRO A 241 28.52 -0.45 -15.90
C PRO A 241 27.62 -0.87 -14.73
N SER A 242 28.22 -1.27 -13.60
CA SER A 242 27.47 -1.67 -12.40
C SER A 242 26.74 -0.50 -11.75
N ARG A 243 27.30 0.71 -11.80
CA ARG A 243 26.67 1.95 -11.31
C ARG A 243 25.45 2.31 -12.16
N ALA A 244 25.58 2.21 -13.48
CA ALA A 244 24.47 2.41 -14.40
C ALA A 244 23.36 1.36 -14.19
N GLY A 245 23.72 0.09 -14.02
CA GLY A 245 22.80 -0.99 -13.66
C GLY A 245 22.07 -0.71 -12.34
N TYR A 246 22.80 -0.31 -11.30
CA TYR A 246 22.23 0.07 -10.01
C TYR A 246 21.19 1.19 -10.16
N ALA A 247 21.49 2.23 -10.93
CA ALA A 247 20.58 3.35 -11.15
C ALA A 247 19.27 2.88 -11.82
N ARG A 248 19.32 1.99 -12.82
CA ARG A 248 18.12 1.43 -13.46
C ARG A 248 17.28 0.61 -12.48
N ILE A 249 17.91 -0.24 -11.67
CA ILE A 249 17.24 -1.05 -10.65
C ILE A 249 16.61 -0.19 -9.56
N ALA A 250 17.33 0.83 -9.07
CA ALA A 250 16.85 1.76 -8.06
C ALA A 250 15.56 2.46 -8.52
N VAL A 251 15.51 2.92 -9.76
CA VAL A 251 14.30 3.53 -10.35
C VAL A 251 13.11 2.56 -10.32
N VAL A 252 13.31 1.29 -10.68
CA VAL A 252 12.22 0.29 -10.64
C VAL A 252 11.72 0.06 -9.22
N LEU A 253 12.63 -0.09 -8.25
CA LEU A 253 12.29 -0.33 -6.84
C LEU A 253 11.58 0.88 -6.21
N GLU A 254 12.06 2.10 -6.48
CA GLU A 254 11.44 3.35 -6.01
C GLU A 254 10.06 3.61 -6.62
N GLU A 255 9.84 3.15 -7.85
CA GLU A 255 8.56 3.31 -8.55
C GLU A 255 7.60 2.12 -8.39
N THR A 256 7.98 1.11 -7.60
CA THR A 256 7.08 -0.01 -7.27
C THR A 256 6.19 0.37 -6.10
N PHE A 257 5.02 0.90 -6.43
CA PHE A 257 4.01 1.29 -5.44
C PHE A 257 3.10 0.12 -5.08
N ARG A 258 2.94 -0.10 -3.77
CA ARG A 258 2.10 -1.15 -3.19
C ARG A 258 0.80 -0.61 -2.60
N ALA A 259 0.78 0.68 -2.33
CA ALA A 259 -0.29 1.32 -1.59
C ALA A 259 -0.61 2.70 -2.16
N SER A 260 -1.88 3.08 -2.06
CA SER A 260 -2.29 4.45 -2.41
C SER A 260 -1.88 5.48 -1.36
N SER A 261 -1.29 5.08 -0.23
CA SER A 261 -0.71 5.98 0.78
C SER A 261 0.36 6.92 0.23
N ALA A 262 1.00 6.51 -0.86
CA ALA A 262 1.92 7.33 -1.63
C ALA A 262 1.18 8.52 -2.34
N VAL A 263 -0.12 8.37 -2.64
CA VAL A 263 -1.07 9.40 -3.11
C VAL A 263 -1.87 10.02 -1.95
N GLU A 264 -1.89 9.40 -0.77
CA GLU A 264 -2.45 10.01 0.45
C GLU A 264 -1.75 11.32 0.82
N CYS A 265 -0.64 11.71 0.20
CA CYS A 265 -0.11 13.07 0.33
C CYS A 265 -1.14 14.14 -0.10
N MET A 266 -1.96 13.90 -1.13
CA MET A 266 -3.06 14.81 -1.45
C MET A 266 -4.27 14.58 -0.53
N THR A 267 -4.62 13.33 -0.22
CA THR A 267 -5.74 13.03 0.69
C THR A 267 -5.49 13.54 2.11
N SER A 268 -4.26 13.60 2.59
CA SER A 268 -3.87 14.17 3.88
C SER A 268 -4.02 15.69 3.88
N VAL A 269 -3.62 16.36 2.79
CA VAL A 269 -3.91 17.77 2.55
C VAL A 269 -5.43 18.01 2.51
N LEU A 270 -6.19 17.16 1.82
CA LEU A 270 -7.66 17.24 1.81
C LEU A 270 -8.26 16.99 3.19
N ARG A 271 -7.74 16.06 3.99
CA ARG A 271 -8.20 15.77 5.36
C ARG A 271 -7.94 16.94 6.30
N MET A 272 -6.80 17.62 6.19
CA MET A 272 -6.53 18.86 6.95
C MET A 272 -7.49 19.99 6.57
N HIS A 273 -7.88 20.09 5.30
CA HIS A 273 -8.91 21.04 4.88
C HIS A 273 -10.30 20.61 5.33
N GLN A 274 -10.63 19.31 5.29
CA GLN A 274 -11.91 18.77 5.79
C GLN A 274 -12.10 18.98 7.29
N SER A 275 -11.02 18.90 8.08
CA SER A 275 -11.08 19.15 9.52
C SER A 275 -11.39 20.61 9.86
N ARG A 276 -11.03 21.55 8.97
CA ARG A 276 -11.30 22.99 9.11
C ARG A 276 -12.56 23.44 8.38
N HIS A 277 -12.89 22.80 7.26
CA HIS A 277 -14.05 23.10 6.41
C HIS A 277 -14.88 21.83 6.24
N ARG A 278 -16.00 21.75 6.95
CA ARG A 278 -16.90 20.58 6.93
C ARG A 278 -17.46 20.25 5.54
N ARG A 279 -17.49 21.20 4.59
CA ARG A 279 -18.05 21.00 3.24
C ARG A 279 -16.99 21.18 2.16
N MET A 280 -16.53 20.06 1.60
CA MET A 280 -15.71 20.02 0.40
C MET A 280 -16.60 20.01 -0.84
N THR A 281 -16.78 21.16 -1.50
CA THR A 281 -17.56 21.23 -2.74
C THR A 281 -16.77 20.65 -3.91
N GLN A 282 -17.49 20.17 -4.95
CA GLN A 282 -16.85 19.62 -6.15
C GLN A 282 -15.89 20.62 -6.84
N PRO A 283 -16.24 21.92 -7.02
CA PRO A 283 -15.30 22.90 -7.57
C PRO A 283 -14.00 23.05 -6.77
N MET A 284 -14.06 22.98 -5.44
CA MET A 284 -12.86 23.06 -4.59
C MET A 284 -11.99 21.81 -4.73
N LEU A 285 -12.61 20.64 -4.86
CA LEU A 285 -11.89 19.39 -5.14
C LEU A 285 -11.24 19.43 -6.53
N ASP A 286 -11.93 19.95 -7.53
CA ASP A 286 -11.40 20.11 -8.90
C ASP A 286 -10.22 21.08 -8.94
N LEU A 287 -10.31 22.22 -8.25
CA LEU A 287 -9.22 23.18 -8.14
C LEU A 287 -7.98 22.56 -7.49
N LYS A 288 -8.14 21.86 -6.36
CA LYS A 288 -7.04 21.20 -5.67
C LYS A 288 -6.41 20.09 -6.51
N ARG A 289 -7.24 19.31 -7.21
CA ARG A 289 -6.78 18.29 -8.15
C ARG A 289 -6.00 18.90 -9.31
N LEU A 290 -6.52 19.98 -9.91
CA LEU A 290 -5.86 20.69 -10.99
C LEU A 290 -4.49 21.21 -10.53
N TYR A 291 -4.44 21.92 -9.40
CA TYR A 291 -3.21 22.39 -8.79
C TYR A 291 -2.20 21.25 -8.60
N TRP A 292 -2.60 20.18 -7.90
CA TRP A 292 -1.69 19.09 -7.56
C TRP A 292 -1.12 18.37 -8.79
N ASN A 293 -1.95 18.13 -9.81
CA ASN A 293 -1.55 17.34 -10.97
C ASN A 293 -0.86 18.16 -12.09
N THR A 294 -0.88 19.48 -12.00
CA THR A 294 -0.12 20.39 -12.88
C THR A 294 1.24 20.78 -12.30
N HIS A 295 1.46 20.59 -11.00
CA HIS A 295 2.75 20.90 -10.38
C HIS A 295 3.83 19.88 -10.79
N PRO A 296 4.94 20.34 -11.41
CA PRO A 296 6.05 19.47 -11.76
C PRO A 296 6.73 18.87 -10.53
N PHE A 297 7.32 17.68 -10.67
CA PHE A 297 8.16 17.15 -9.61
C PHE A 297 9.41 18.02 -9.45
N ARG A 298 9.74 18.38 -8.20
CA ARG A 298 10.88 19.26 -7.89
C ARG A 298 12.25 18.57 -7.95
N SER A 299 12.26 17.24 -7.88
CA SER A 299 13.49 16.46 -7.77
C SER A 299 13.33 15.03 -8.30
N GLY A 300 14.47 14.37 -8.48
CA GLY A 300 14.57 12.98 -8.90
C GLY A 300 14.42 12.78 -10.43
N PRO A 301 14.32 11.53 -10.89
CA PRO A 301 14.28 11.17 -12.32
C PRO A 301 13.09 11.75 -13.11
N ARG A 302 12.16 12.41 -12.43
CA ARG A 302 10.90 12.94 -12.98
C ARG A 302 10.85 14.46 -12.92
N LYS A 303 11.98 15.09 -12.60
CA LYS A 303 12.08 16.53 -12.46
C LYS A 303 11.48 17.21 -13.69
N ASP A 304 10.78 18.31 -13.46
CA ASP A 304 10.20 19.17 -14.51
C ASP A 304 9.02 18.57 -15.30
N VAL A 305 8.59 17.33 -14.99
CA VAL A 305 7.37 16.71 -15.54
C VAL A 305 6.26 16.71 -14.48
N CYS A 306 5.03 17.07 -14.86
CA CYS A 306 3.88 17.03 -13.95
C CYS A 306 3.11 15.68 -14.02
N PRO A 307 2.31 15.34 -12.99
CA PRO A 307 1.54 14.11 -12.99
C PRO A 307 0.61 13.90 -14.19
N TYR A 308 -0.05 14.95 -14.69
CA TYR A 308 -0.92 14.82 -15.87
C TYR A 308 -0.14 14.53 -17.16
N GLN A 309 0.99 15.21 -17.38
CA GLN A 309 1.88 14.91 -18.51
C GLN A 309 2.31 13.45 -18.51
N ARG A 310 2.76 12.95 -17.35
CA ARG A 310 3.25 11.57 -17.23
C ARG A 310 2.15 10.52 -17.46
N LEU A 311 0.90 10.84 -17.16
CA LEU A 311 -0.23 9.95 -17.42
C LEU A 311 -0.76 10.04 -18.87
N GLY A 312 -0.15 10.86 -19.72
CA GLY A 312 -0.56 11.05 -21.11
C GLY A 312 -1.81 11.92 -21.27
N LEU A 313 -2.26 12.62 -20.22
CA LEU A 313 -3.39 13.53 -20.34
C LEU A 313 -2.95 14.76 -21.13
N ARG A 314 -3.45 14.92 -22.35
CA ARG A 314 -3.17 16.08 -23.21
C ARG A 314 -3.99 17.29 -22.76
N LEU A 315 -3.31 18.37 -22.37
CA LEU A 315 -3.93 19.64 -21.98
C LEU A 315 -3.37 20.77 -22.86
N PRO A 316 -4.13 21.86 -23.11
CA PRO A 316 -3.64 23.02 -23.86
C PRO A 316 -2.43 23.71 -23.23
N SER A 317 -2.31 23.61 -21.90
CA SER A 317 -1.13 23.99 -21.11
C SER A 317 -1.08 23.09 -19.87
N TYR A 318 0.10 22.96 -19.27
CA TYR A 318 0.28 22.33 -17.96
C TYR A 318 0.59 23.36 -16.87
N ASP A 319 0.59 24.65 -17.20
CA ASP A 319 0.65 25.70 -16.19
C ASP A 319 -0.71 25.86 -15.50
N PHE A 320 -0.68 25.80 -14.16
CA PHE A 320 -1.88 25.90 -13.35
C PHE A 320 -2.65 27.22 -13.55
N TRP A 321 -1.93 28.33 -13.65
CA TRP A 321 -2.54 29.66 -13.75
C TRP A 321 -3.11 29.93 -15.13
N GLU A 322 -2.44 29.47 -16.19
CA GLU A 322 -2.96 29.55 -17.55
C GLU A 322 -4.28 28.78 -17.69
N LEU A 323 -4.33 27.54 -17.17
CA LEU A 323 -5.56 26.75 -17.16
C LEU A 323 -6.68 27.39 -16.34
N LEU A 324 -6.35 28.03 -15.21
CA LEU A 324 -7.34 28.67 -14.34
C LEU A 324 -7.91 29.97 -14.93
N LYS A 325 -7.10 30.71 -15.69
CA LYS A 325 -7.48 31.99 -16.32
C LYS A 325 -8.15 31.83 -17.68
N SER A 326 -8.00 30.66 -18.30
CA SER A 326 -8.58 30.36 -19.61
C SER A 326 -10.12 30.38 -19.56
N ASP A 327 -10.75 30.84 -20.64
CA ASP A 327 -12.21 30.76 -20.76
C ASP A 327 -12.67 29.28 -20.76
N PRO A 328 -13.61 28.89 -19.87
CA PRO A 328 -14.04 27.50 -19.78
C PRO A 328 -14.66 26.94 -21.08
N LYS A 329 -15.33 27.77 -21.90
CA LYS A 329 -15.92 27.30 -23.16
C LYS A 329 -14.84 27.03 -24.19
N GLU A 330 -13.88 27.94 -24.34
CA GLU A 330 -12.71 27.72 -25.20
C GLU A 330 -11.89 26.51 -24.75
N LEU A 331 -11.68 26.34 -23.45
CA LEU A 331 -10.93 25.20 -22.91
C LEU A 331 -11.66 23.88 -23.18
N THR A 332 -12.98 23.86 -23.01
CA THR A 332 -13.82 22.70 -23.33
C THR A 332 -13.73 22.39 -24.83
N GLN A 333 -13.81 23.41 -25.68
CA GLN A 333 -13.71 23.25 -27.13
C GLN A 333 -12.35 22.66 -27.52
N LYS A 334 -11.24 23.23 -27.03
CA LYS A 334 -9.87 22.74 -27.26
C LYS A 334 -9.69 21.30 -26.80
N LEU A 335 -10.17 20.95 -25.60
CA LEU A 335 -10.09 19.59 -25.08
C LEU A 335 -10.95 18.59 -25.89
N SER A 336 -12.08 19.05 -26.43
CA SER A 336 -12.97 18.23 -27.27
C SER A 336 -12.38 18.00 -28.67
N THR A 337 -11.71 18.99 -29.27
CA THR A 337 -11.06 18.85 -30.59
C THR A 337 -9.73 18.09 -30.53
N THR A 338 -9.01 18.14 -29.41
CA THR A 338 -7.76 17.36 -29.22
C THR A 338 -8.03 15.85 -29.10
N GLY A 339 -9.27 15.44 -28.82
CA GLY A 339 -9.70 14.04 -28.83
C GLY A 339 -10.10 13.49 -30.21
N ASN A 340 -10.22 14.34 -31.23
CA ASN A 340 -10.68 14.00 -32.58
C ASN A 340 -9.57 14.09 -33.66
N THR A 341 -8.33 14.34 -33.25
CA THR A 341 -7.18 14.32 -34.17
C THR A 341 -6.54 12.94 -34.08
N GLU A 342 -6.97 12.05 -34.98
CA GLU A 342 -6.28 10.80 -35.35
C GLU A 342 -4.91 11.08 -35.95
#